data_AF-A0A969VYU5-F1
#
_entry.id   AF-A0A969VYU5-F1
#
_cell.length_a   1.000
_cell.length_b   1.000
_cell.length_c   1.000
_cell.angle_alpha   90.00
_cell.angle_beta   90.00
_cell.angle_gamma   90.00
#
_symmetry.space_group_name_H-M   'P 1'
#
loop_
_entity.id
_entity.type
_entity.pdbx_description
1 polymer ?
#
loop_
_entity_poly.entity_id
_entity_poly.type
_entity_poly.pdbx_seq_one_letter_code
_entity_poly.pdbx_strand_id
1 'polypeptide(L)'
;MGGGDELALVLRFGVFLYRTGWAAPNVPGWIPLAIVCATFALPSHPAIELACVAVIYPASILLLRQAPPTSASPLFDRIGVLSFPLYALHYPILQAFLGVRDYLPAPAWVTGVVAITVCVAAAWLGEHLVDRPMRDLIRSRANRVGQTRA
;
A
#
# COMPACT_ATOMS: atom_id res chain seq x y z
N MET A 1 -21.69 9.66 19.77
CA MET A 1 -21.76 10.80 18.83
C MET A 1 -20.45 11.57 18.99
N GLY A 2 -19.50 11.50 18.05
CA GLY A 2 -18.21 12.23 18.18
C GLY A 2 -17.01 11.68 17.41
N GLY A 3 -17.21 11.02 16.25
CA GLY A 3 -16.09 10.50 15.44
C GLY A 3 -15.95 11.16 14.06
N GLY A 4 -16.92 11.95 13.61
CA GLY A 4 -16.93 12.51 12.25
C GLY A 4 -16.07 13.77 12.11
N ASP A 5 -16.01 14.55 13.17
CA ASP A 5 -15.22 15.76 13.35
C ASP A 5 -13.72 15.45 13.49
N GLU A 6 -13.36 14.39 14.20
CA GLU A 6 -11.97 13.91 14.29
C GLU A 6 -11.44 13.43 12.93
N LEU A 7 -12.22 12.62 12.21
CA LEU A 7 -11.84 12.15 10.87
C LEU A 7 -11.70 13.31 9.87
N ALA A 8 -12.58 14.31 9.96
CA ALA A 8 -12.48 15.51 9.13
C ALA A 8 -11.24 16.35 9.47
N LEU A 9 -10.86 16.45 10.74
CA LEU A 9 -9.64 17.12 11.18
C LEU A 9 -8.38 16.43 10.66
N VAL A 10 -8.34 15.09 10.73
CA VAL A 10 -7.22 14.29 10.20
C VAL A 10 -7.07 14.47 8.69
N LEU A 11 -8.18 14.40 7.94
CA LEU A 11 -8.19 14.65 6.50
C LEU A 11 -7.73 16.07 6.16
N ARG A 12 -8.24 17.08 6.87
CA ARG A 12 -7.86 18.48 6.66
C ARG A 12 -6.40 18.74 7.00
N PHE A 13 -5.90 18.14 8.08
CA PHE A 13 -4.50 18.28 8.48
C PHE A 13 -3.57 17.61 7.47
N GLY A 14 -3.90 16.40 6.99
CA GLY A 14 -3.15 15.72 5.94
C GLY A 14 -3.13 16.51 4.62
N VAL A 15 -4.27 17.07 4.20
CA VAL A 15 -4.35 17.92 3.00
C VAL A 15 -3.59 19.24 3.20
N PHE A 16 -3.66 19.83 4.40
CA PHE A 16 -2.93 21.05 4.73
C PHE A 16 -1.41 20.82 4.66
N LEU A 17 -0.92 19.73 5.25
CA LEU A 17 0.49 19.30 5.19
C LEU A 17 0.95 19.04 3.75
N TYR A 18 0.09 18.42 2.94
CA TYR A 18 0.39 18.19 1.53
C TYR A 18 0.46 19.49 0.71
N ARG A 19 -0.41 20.46 1.00
CA ARG A 19 -0.48 21.74 0.28
C ARG A 19 0.55 22.77 0.73
N THR A 20 1.05 22.69 1.95
CA THR A 20 2.02 23.68 2.48
C THR A 20 3.39 23.59 1.81
N GLY A 21 3.64 22.56 0.97
CA GLY A 21 4.87 22.48 0.19
C GLY A 21 6.12 22.42 1.06
N TRP A 22 5.98 21.89 2.29
CA TRP A 22 7.07 21.84 3.25
C TRP A 22 8.25 21.10 2.64
N ALA A 23 9.38 21.82 2.51
CA ALA A 23 10.65 21.26 2.06
C ALA A 23 11.18 20.33 3.16
N ALA A 24 10.70 19.09 3.16
CA ALA A 24 11.17 18.06 4.05
C ALA A 24 12.67 17.81 3.82
N PRO A 25 13.45 17.58 4.88
CA PRO A 25 14.87 17.28 4.73
C PRO A 25 15.07 16.02 3.87
N ASN A 26 16.15 16.03 3.08
CA ASN A 26 16.52 14.92 2.21
C ASN A 26 16.98 13.73 3.06
N VAL A 27 16.04 12.84 3.39
CA VAL A 27 16.29 11.64 4.17
C VAL A 27 16.38 10.41 3.27
N PRO A 28 17.28 9.46 3.55
CA PRO A 28 17.29 8.18 2.88
C PRO A 28 15.94 7.45 2.99
N GLY A 29 15.45 6.87 1.89
CA GLY A 29 14.12 6.24 1.83
C GLY A 29 13.90 5.06 2.80
N TRP A 30 14.95 4.48 3.38
CA TRP A 30 14.82 3.43 4.39
C TRP A 30 14.35 3.96 5.75
N ILE A 31 14.53 5.26 6.05
CA ILE A 31 14.11 5.88 7.30
C ILE A 31 12.58 5.89 7.44
N PRO A 32 11.79 6.46 6.51
CA PRO A 32 10.33 6.40 6.60
C PRO A 32 9.80 4.96 6.58
N LEU A 33 10.46 4.05 5.85
CA LEU A 33 10.12 2.63 5.90
C LEU A 33 10.32 2.03 7.30
N ALA A 34 11.47 2.31 7.94
CA ALA A 34 11.75 1.85 9.30
C ALA A 34 10.78 2.45 10.32
N ILE A 35 10.39 3.72 10.16
CA ILE A 35 9.37 4.38 10.99
C ILE A 35 8.03 3.64 10.89
N VAL A 36 7.58 3.33 9.66
CA VAL A 36 6.34 2.55 9.46
C VAL A 36 6.48 1.13 10.00
N CYS A 37 7.62 0.47 9.85
CA CYS A 37 7.83 -0.85 10.46
C CYS A 37 7.77 -0.79 12.00
N ALA A 38 8.31 0.27 12.60
CA ALA A 38 8.29 0.46 14.05
C ALA A 38 6.86 0.67 14.60
N THR A 39 5.92 1.20 13.81
CA THR A 39 4.52 1.34 14.27
C THR A 39 3.85 -0.01 14.53
N PHE A 40 4.28 -1.09 13.86
CA PHE A 40 3.76 -2.43 14.10
C PHE A 40 4.27 -3.08 15.40
N ALA A 41 5.36 -2.58 15.98
CA ALA A 41 5.89 -3.06 17.26
C ALA A 41 5.28 -2.33 18.47
N LEU A 42 4.59 -1.21 18.24
CA LEU A 42 3.92 -0.46 19.29
C LEU A 42 2.63 -1.18 19.74
N PRO A 43 2.31 -1.17 21.05
CA PRO A 43 1.06 -1.72 21.55
C PRO A 43 -0.13 -0.97 20.96
N SER A 44 -1.17 -1.70 20.60
CA SER A 44 -2.42 -1.17 20.05
C SER A 44 -3.15 -0.33 21.10
N HIS A 45 -3.02 0.99 20.98
CA HIS A 45 -3.72 1.98 21.80
C HIS A 45 -4.39 3.00 20.88
N PRO A 46 -5.65 3.39 21.10
CA PRO A 46 -6.40 4.25 20.18
C PRO A 46 -5.72 5.60 19.91
N ALA A 47 -5.07 6.19 20.91
CA ALA A 47 -4.30 7.43 20.73
C ALA A 47 -3.06 7.25 19.83
N ILE A 48 -2.41 6.09 19.89
CA ILE A 48 -1.24 5.77 19.06
C ILE A 48 -1.71 5.52 17.62
N GLU A 49 -2.81 4.79 17.43
CA GLU A 49 -3.40 4.56 16.12
C GLU A 49 -3.82 5.88 15.44
N LEU A 50 -4.46 6.77 16.19
CA LEU A 50 -4.83 8.10 15.70
C LEU A 50 -3.59 8.90 15.32
N ALA A 51 -2.53 8.90 16.15
CA ALA A 51 -1.28 9.57 15.83
C ALA A 51 -0.58 8.98 14.59
N CYS A 52 -0.62 7.65 14.45
CA CYS A 52 -0.07 6.95 13.28
C CYS A 52 -0.77 7.40 12.00
N VAL A 53 -2.10 7.38 11.98
CA VAL A 53 -2.91 7.73 10.82
C VAL A 53 -2.85 9.23 10.52
N ALA A 54 -2.89 10.09 11.55
CA ALA A 54 -2.98 11.53 11.37
C ALA A 54 -1.64 12.21 11.09
N VAL A 55 -0.54 11.65 11.61
CA VAL A 55 0.77 12.31 11.58
C VAL A 55 1.82 11.41 10.96
N ILE A 56 2.00 10.19 11.47
CA ILE A 56 3.15 9.36 11.09
C ILE A 56 3.08 8.93 9.62
N TYR A 57 1.94 8.42 9.14
CA TYR A 57 1.80 7.98 7.76
C TYR A 57 1.87 9.15 6.75
N PRO A 58 1.15 10.27 6.94
CA PRO A 58 1.29 11.43 6.06
C PRO A 58 2.71 11.99 6.04
N ALA A 59 3.37 12.10 7.21
CA ALA A 59 4.75 12.58 7.29
C ALA A 59 5.72 11.62 6.56
N SER A 60 5.53 10.31 6.72
CA SER A 60 6.36 9.30 6.05
C SER A 60 6.23 9.41 4.53
N ILE A 61 5.02 9.63 4.01
CA ILE A 61 4.78 9.84 2.56
C ILE A 61 5.47 11.11 2.07
N LEU A 62 5.42 12.20 2.84
CA LEU A 62 6.09 13.46 2.48
C LEU A 62 7.61 13.32 2.44
N LEU A 63 8.19 12.57 3.40
CA LEU A 63 9.62 12.26 3.40
C LEU A 63 10.00 11.37 2.20
N LEU A 64 9.17 10.37 1.88
CA LEU A 64 9.40 9.46 0.75
C LEU A 64 9.41 10.19 -0.59
N ARG A 65 8.58 11.24 -0.76
CA ARG A 65 8.51 12.05 -1.99
C ARG A 65 9.85 12.70 -2.34
N GLN A 66 10.66 13.04 -1.34
CA GLN A 66 11.92 13.76 -1.52
C GLN A 66 13.14 12.84 -1.46
N ALA A 67 12.94 11.54 -1.21
CA ALA A 67 14.02 10.58 -1.11
C ALA A 67 14.68 10.36 -2.49
N PRO A 68 16.02 10.41 -2.58
CA PRO A 68 16.73 10.17 -3.82
C PRO A 68 16.59 8.69 -4.23
N PRO A 69 16.57 8.39 -5.54
CA PRO A 69 16.54 7.02 -6.02
C PRO A 69 17.78 6.28 -5.51
N THR A 70 17.55 5.27 -4.67
CA THR A 70 18.62 4.41 -4.14
C THR A 70 18.81 3.19 -5.05
N SER A 71 19.90 2.43 -4.86
CA SER A 71 20.10 1.16 -5.59
C SER A 71 18.98 0.12 -5.36
N ALA A 72 18.15 0.28 -4.33
CA ALA A 72 16.98 -0.57 -4.08
C ALA A 72 15.69 -0.09 -4.78
N SER A 73 15.72 1.07 -5.45
CA SER A 73 14.59 1.61 -6.22
C SER A 73 13.93 0.59 -7.18
N PRO A 74 14.66 -0.19 -8.01
CA PRO A 74 14.02 -1.13 -8.92
C PRO A 74 13.30 -2.28 -8.20
N LEU A 75 13.72 -2.64 -6.98
CA LEU A 75 13.04 -3.65 -6.18
C LEU A 75 11.73 -3.09 -5.59
N PHE A 76 11.78 -1.87 -5.06
CA PHE A 76 10.59 -1.17 -4.57
C PHE A 76 9.57 -0.90 -5.67
N ASP A 77 10.01 -0.58 -6.89
CA ASP A 77 9.12 -0.42 -8.04
C ASP A 77 8.40 -1.73 -8.38
N ARG A 78 9.12 -2.86 -8.40
CA ARG A 78 8.53 -4.18 -8.65
C ARG A 78 7.53 -4.58 -7.57
N ILE A 79 7.88 -4.38 -6.30
CA ILE A 79 6.97 -4.66 -5.17
C ILE A 79 5.76 -3.73 -5.22
N GLY A 80 5.96 -2.46 -5.58
CA GLY A 80 4.89 -1.48 -5.76
C GLY A 80 3.91 -1.89 -6.85
N VAL A 81 4.39 -2.42 -7.98
CA VAL A 81 3.49 -2.94 -9.03
C VAL A 81 2.66 -4.13 -8.53
N LEU A 82 3.25 -5.01 -7.73
CA LEU A 82 2.54 -6.18 -7.16
C LEU A 82 1.53 -5.79 -6.07
N SER A 83 1.71 -4.63 -5.42
CA SER A 83 0.83 -4.18 -4.33
C SER A 83 -0.64 -4.00 -4.76
N PHE A 84 -0.88 -3.58 -6.01
CA PHE A 84 -2.22 -3.37 -6.54
C PHE A 84 -3.02 -4.68 -6.72
N PRO A 85 -2.53 -5.69 -7.47
CA PRO A 85 -3.22 -6.96 -7.59
C PRO A 85 -3.31 -7.70 -6.24
N LEU A 86 -2.32 -7.55 -5.36
CA LEU A 86 -2.40 -8.07 -4.00
C LEU A 86 -3.55 -7.43 -3.21
N TYR A 87 -3.71 -6.10 -3.29
CA TYR A 87 -4.83 -5.42 -2.66
C TYR A 87 -6.19 -5.87 -3.22
N ALA A 88 -6.30 -6.09 -4.54
CA ALA A 88 -7.54 -6.56 -5.13
C ALA A 88 -7.91 -8.00 -4.72
N LEU A 89 -6.91 -8.88 -4.56
CA LEU A 89 -7.13 -10.31 -4.40
C LEU A 89 -7.03 -10.81 -2.96
N HIS A 90 -6.34 -10.10 -2.05
CA HIS A 90 -6.15 -10.62 -0.69
C HIS A 90 -7.48 -10.83 0.05
N TYR A 91 -8.43 -9.92 -0.07
CA TYR A 91 -9.72 -9.99 0.63
C TYR A 91 -10.58 -11.21 0.21
N PRO A 92 -10.87 -11.44 -1.09
CA PRO A 92 -11.63 -12.63 -1.49
C PRO A 92 -10.91 -13.94 -1.15
N ILE A 93 -9.58 -13.97 -1.22
CA ILE A 93 -8.80 -15.16 -0.83
C ILE A 93 -8.91 -15.42 0.68
N LEU A 94 -8.75 -14.39 1.50
CA LEU A 94 -8.94 -14.48 2.96
C LEU A 94 -10.34 -14.97 3.32
N GLN A 95 -11.37 -14.45 2.64
CA GLN A 95 -12.76 -14.88 2.87
C GLN A 95 -12.98 -16.35 2.49
N ALA A 96 -12.40 -16.81 1.37
CA ALA A 96 -12.43 -18.22 0.99
C ALA A 96 -11.73 -19.09 2.04
N PHE A 97 -10.57 -18.66 2.54
CA PHE A 97 -9.86 -19.38 3.60
C PHE A 97 -10.64 -19.46 4.91
N LEU A 98 -11.33 -18.39 5.31
CA LEU A 98 -12.20 -18.39 6.49
C LEU A 98 -13.35 -19.39 6.34
N GLY A 99 -13.95 -19.50 5.16
CA GLY A 99 -15.04 -20.46 4.91
C GLY A 99 -14.59 -21.92 4.89
N VAL A 100 -13.33 -22.20 4.57
CA VAL A 100 -12.77 -23.57 4.54
C VAL A 100 -12.09 -23.96 5.85
N ARG A 101 -11.79 -22.98 6.72
CA ARG A 101 -11.10 -23.19 8.00
C ARG A 101 -11.80 -24.21 8.90
N ASP A 102 -13.14 -24.22 8.91
CA ASP A 102 -13.92 -25.15 9.74
C ASP A 102 -13.80 -26.60 9.27
N TYR A 103 -13.36 -26.83 8.03
CA TYR A 103 -13.18 -28.16 7.43
C TYR A 103 -11.73 -28.64 7.44
N LEU A 104 -10.76 -27.75 7.74
CA LEU A 104 -9.34 -28.08 7.81
C LEU A 104 -8.84 -27.93 9.25
N PRO A 105 -8.61 -29.03 10.00
CA PRO A 105 -8.07 -28.99 11.35
C PRO A 105 -6.55 -28.74 11.33
N ALA A 106 -6.13 -27.64 10.72
CA ALA A 106 -4.73 -27.20 10.68
C ALA A 106 -4.47 -26.11 11.74
N PRO A 107 -3.26 -26.04 12.30
CA PRO A 107 -2.88 -24.95 13.20
C PRO A 107 -3.04 -23.59 12.53
N ALA A 108 -3.50 -22.57 13.28
CA ALA A 108 -3.80 -21.24 12.75
C ALA A 108 -2.61 -20.58 12.02
N TRP A 109 -1.38 -20.84 12.47
CA TRP A 109 -0.17 -20.33 11.84
C TRP A 109 0.07 -20.97 10.46
N VAL A 110 -0.20 -22.27 10.29
CA VAL A 110 -0.08 -22.96 8.99
C VAL A 110 -1.08 -22.39 8.01
N THR A 111 -2.34 -22.24 8.42
CA THR A 111 -3.37 -21.63 7.57
C THR A 111 -3.04 -20.19 7.19
N GLY A 112 -2.44 -19.42 8.11
CA GLY A 112 -2.01 -18.06 7.84
C GLY A 112 -0.88 -17.99 6.82
N VAL A 113 0.16 -18.82 6.96
CA VAL A 113 1.27 -18.88 6.00
C VAL A 113 0.76 -19.29 4.62
N VAL A 114 -0.08 -20.32 4.54
CA VAL A 114 -0.65 -20.78 3.26
C VAL A 114 -1.51 -19.69 2.63
N ALA A 115 -2.37 -19.00 3.41
CA ALA A 115 -3.19 -17.90 2.90
C ALA A 115 -2.32 -16.77 2.32
N ILE A 116 -1.24 -16.38 3.03
CA ILE A 116 -0.30 -15.37 2.54
C ILE A 116 0.37 -15.83 1.24
N THR A 117 0.85 -17.08 1.19
CA THR A 117 1.47 -17.64 -0.02
C THR A 117 0.51 -17.65 -1.20
N VAL A 118 -0.75 -18.06 -1.00
CA VAL A 118 -1.78 -18.06 -2.04
C VAL A 118 -2.10 -16.63 -2.48
N CYS A 119 -2.21 -15.67 -1.56
CA CYS A 119 -2.41 -14.26 -1.89
C CYS A 119 -1.28 -13.70 -2.77
N VAL A 120 -0.02 -13.97 -2.41
CA VAL A 120 1.15 -13.50 -3.17
C VAL A 120 1.21 -14.17 -4.53
N ALA A 121 0.97 -15.49 -4.60
CA ALA A 121 0.96 -16.22 -5.87
C ALA A 121 -0.18 -15.75 -6.79
N ALA A 122 -1.38 -15.53 -6.25
CA ALA A 122 -2.52 -15.02 -6.99
C ALA A 122 -2.29 -13.57 -7.46
N ALA A 123 -1.67 -12.73 -6.64
CA ALA A 123 -1.30 -11.37 -7.02
C ALA A 123 -0.28 -11.37 -8.18
N TRP A 124 0.74 -12.23 -8.10
CA TRP A 124 1.74 -12.36 -9.16
C TRP A 124 1.13 -12.86 -10.46
N LEU A 125 0.21 -13.83 -10.37
CA LEU A 125 -0.50 -14.35 -11.53
C LEU A 125 -1.45 -13.31 -12.13
N GLY A 126 -2.17 -12.56 -11.29
CA GLY A 126 -3.06 -11.47 -11.71
C GLY A 126 -2.29 -10.32 -12.38
N GLU A 127 -1.12 -9.97 -11.86
CA GLU A 127 -0.22 -9.00 -12.49
C GLU A 127 0.15 -9.46 -13.90
N HIS A 128 0.58 -10.71 -14.06
CA HIS A 128 1.11 -11.21 -15.32
C HIS A 128 0.03 -11.46 -16.38
N LEU A 129 -1.13 -12.01 -15.97
CA LEU A 129 -2.19 -12.41 -16.90
C LEU A 129 -3.18 -11.31 -17.23
N VAL A 130 -3.42 -10.36 -16.32
CA VAL A 130 -4.48 -9.35 -16.48
C VAL A 130 -3.88 -7.95 -16.51
N ASP A 131 -3.13 -7.61 -15.47
CA ASP A 131 -2.75 -6.22 -15.21
C ASP A 131 -1.74 -5.70 -16.24
N ARG A 132 -0.68 -6.47 -16.54
CA ARG A 132 0.29 -6.15 -17.60
C ARG A 132 -0.35 -6.00 -18.99
N PRO A 133 -1.10 -6.99 -19.52
CA PRO A 133 -1.65 -6.86 -20.86
C PRO A 133 -2.67 -5.72 -20.99
N MET A 134 -3.50 -5.48 -19.96
CA MET A 134 -4.41 -4.32 -19.95
C MET A 134 -3.65 -2.99 -19.99
N ARG A 135 -2.57 -2.88 -19.21
CA ARG A 135 -1.74 -1.66 -19.16
C ARG A 135 -1.10 -1.36 -20.49
N ASP A 136 -0.61 -2.38 -21.18
CA ASP A 136 -0.01 -2.25 -22.52
C ASP A 136 -1.06 -1.87 -23.57
N LEU A 137 -2.28 -2.42 -23.48
CA LEU A 137 -3.41 -2.05 -24.34
C LEU A 137 -3.80 -0.58 -24.17
N ILE A 138 -3.95 -0.11 -22.93
CA ILE A 138 -4.32 1.28 -22.64
C ILE A 138 -3.23 2.23 -23.11
N ARG A 139 -1.96 1.92 -22.82
CA ARG A 139 -0.81 2.74 -23.23
C ARG A 139 -0.71 2.85 -24.75
N SER A 140 -0.95 1.76 -25.46
CA SER A 140 -0.97 1.72 -26.93
C SER A 140 -2.11 2.58 -27.51
N ARG A 141 -3.29 2.59 -26.88
CA ARG A 141 -4.42 3.44 -27.31
C ARG A 141 -4.17 4.92 -27.02
N ALA A 142 -3.61 5.25 -25.87
CA ALA A 142 -3.28 6.63 -25.50
C ALA A 142 -2.27 7.25 -26.47
N ASN A 143 -1.23 6.50 -26.86
CA ASN A 143 -0.24 6.97 -27.83
C ASN A 143 -0.85 7.22 -29.22
N ARG A 144 -1.81 6.39 -29.67
CA ARG A 144 -2.50 6.59 -30.96
C ARG A 144 -3.37 7.84 -30.97
N VAL A 145 -4.04 8.16 -29.87
CA VAL A 145 -4.88 9.37 -29.74
C VAL A 145 -4.03 10.64 -29.66
N GLY A 146 -2.85 10.57 -29.05
CA GLY A 146 -1.89 11.67 -29.02
C GLY A 146 -1.34 12.04 -30.40
N GLN A 147 -1.10 11.04 -31.26
CA GLN A 147 -0.62 11.26 -32.63
C GLN A 147 -1.69 11.79 -33.60
N THR A 148 -2.98 11.63 -33.31
CA THR A 148 -4.07 12.17 -34.16
C THR A 148 -4.42 13.62 -33.82
N ARG A 149 -3.86 14.19 -32.75
CA ARG A 149 -4.07 15.58 -32.31
C ARG A 149 -2.85 16.48 -32.54
N ALA A 150 -1.77 15.95 -33.12
CA ALA A 150 -0.59 16.69 -33.56
C ALA A 150 -0.63 16.84 -35.08
#